data_AF-A0A0F9GYF6-F1
#
_entry.id   AF-A0A0F9GYF6-F1
#
_cell.length_a   1.000
_cell.length_b   1.000
_cell.length_c   1.000
_cell.angle_alpha   90.00
_cell.angle_beta   90.00
_cell.angle_gamma   90.00
#
_symmetry.space_group_name_H-M   'P 1'
#
loop_
_entity.id
_entity.type
_entity.pdbx_description
1 polymer ?
#
loop_
_entity_poly.entity_id
_entity_poly.type
_entity_poly.pdbx_seq_one_letter_code
_entity_poly.pdbx_strand_id
1 'polypeptide(L)'
;MRDNQGRFIKGHKGIGGFGKGSRHTPEAKEKVRQSLLGKVGEQARNWQGGKTDIQIIVRYSTRMKAWRDKVFERDNYICQRCGAKCGNGKTIKLHAHHIKSFAQYPELRFDIDNGLTLCHPCHRKTIKGKRRITCEI
;
A
#
# COMPACT_ATOMS: atom_id res chain seq x y z
N MET A 1 31.51 -17.64 -38.29
CA MET A 1 31.48 -17.81 -39.75
C MET A 1 32.55 -16.90 -40.35
N ARG A 2 33.31 -17.35 -41.36
CA ARG A 2 34.36 -16.56 -42.04
C ARG A 2 33.84 -16.15 -43.43
N ASP A 3 34.25 -15.00 -43.95
CA ASP A 3 33.88 -14.58 -45.31
C ASP A 3 34.63 -15.39 -46.38
N ASN A 4 34.28 -15.20 -47.66
CA ASN A 4 34.92 -15.88 -48.80
C ASN A 4 36.42 -15.53 -48.99
N GLN A 5 36.97 -14.64 -48.16
CA GLN A 5 38.39 -14.28 -48.12
C GLN A 5 39.06 -14.79 -46.83
N GLY A 6 38.40 -15.68 -46.09
CA GLY A 6 38.93 -16.34 -44.90
C GLY A 6 38.98 -15.47 -43.64
N ARG A 7 38.45 -14.25 -43.68
CA ARG A 7 38.42 -13.33 -42.53
C ARG A 7 37.27 -13.69 -41.60
N PHE A 8 37.51 -13.61 -40.30
CA PHE A 8 36.44 -13.80 -39.31
C PHE A 8 35.39 -12.69 -39.46
N ILE A 9 34.13 -13.08 -39.69
CA ILE A 9 33.00 -12.16 -39.71
C ILE A 9 32.81 -11.67 -38.27
N LYS A 10 32.87 -10.35 -38.05
CA LYS A 10 32.60 -9.76 -36.73
C LYS A 10 31.21 -10.20 -36.28
N GLY A 11 31.13 -10.97 -35.19
CA GLY A 11 29.86 -11.28 -34.54
C GLY A 11 29.15 -9.99 -34.12
N HIS A 12 27.81 -10.03 -34.05
CA HIS A 12 27.03 -8.91 -33.52
C HIS A 12 27.60 -8.49 -32.17
N LYS A 13 27.96 -7.20 -32.05
CA LYS A 13 28.41 -6.61 -30.78
C LYS A 13 27.38 -6.98 -29.71
N GLY A 14 27.85 -7.55 -28.60
CA GLY A 14 27.00 -7.94 -27.49
C GLY A 14 26.07 -6.80 -27.09
N ILE A 15 24.79 -7.11 -26.99
CA ILE A 15 23.77 -6.21 -26.43
C ILE A 15 24.24 -5.74 -25.05
N GLY A 16 24.61 -4.47 -24.96
CA GLY A 16 24.92 -3.80 -23.70
C GLY A 16 23.78 -3.96 -22.71
N GLY A 17 24.12 -4.08 -21.42
CA GLY A 17 23.21 -4.48 -20.34
C GLY A 17 21.84 -3.81 -20.39
N PHE A 18 20.79 -4.62 -20.20
CA PHE A 18 19.40 -4.20 -20.20
C PHE A 18 19.13 -3.07 -19.18
N GLY A 19 18.94 -1.85 -19.70
CA GLY A 19 17.98 -0.84 -19.22
C GLY A 19 17.83 -0.61 -17.71
N LYS A 20 18.89 -0.69 -16.91
CA LYS A 20 18.81 -0.28 -15.50
C LYS A 20 18.62 1.24 -15.44
N GLY A 21 17.40 1.69 -15.09
CA GLY A 21 17.08 3.11 -14.89
C GLY A 21 16.35 3.82 -16.03
N SER A 22 16.00 3.13 -17.12
CA SER A 22 15.18 3.73 -18.18
C SER A 22 13.73 3.91 -17.74
N ARG A 23 13.23 5.15 -17.81
CA ARG A 23 11.82 5.46 -17.53
C ARG A 23 10.99 5.22 -18.80
N HIS A 24 9.92 4.44 -18.68
CA HIS A 24 8.97 4.24 -19.77
C HIS A 24 8.32 5.56 -20.21
N THR A 25 8.08 5.70 -21.52
CA THR A 25 7.29 6.79 -22.08
C THR A 25 5.85 6.75 -21.55
N PRO A 26 5.15 7.91 -21.46
CA PRO A 26 3.73 7.94 -21.06
C PRO A 26 2.85 7.04 -21.92
N GLU A 27 3.11 7.02 -23.23
CA GLU A 27 2.38 6.17 -24.18
C GLU A 27 2.57 4.67 -23.89
N ALA A 28 3.81 4.22 -23.62
CA ALA A 28 4.07 2.83 -23.26
C ALA A 28 3.39 2.44 -21.95
N LYS A 29 3.34 3.35 -20.96
CA LYS A 29 2.61 3.12 -19.70
C LYS A 29 1.11 2.97 -19.94
N GLU A 30 0.54 3.81 -20.81
CA GLU A 30 -0.88 3.73 -21.13
C GLU A 30 -1.22 2.44 -21.88
N LYS A 31 -0.39 2.02 -22.85
CA LYS A 31 -0.57 0.73 -23.55
C LYS A 31 -0.60 -0.46 -22.58
N VAL A 32 0.34 -0.49 -21.62
CA VAL A 32 0.36 -1.51 -20.56
C VAL A 32 -0.91 -1.41 -19.71
N ARG A 33 -1.30 -0.22 -19.26
CA ARG A 33 -2.53 -0.02 -18.48
C ARG A 33 -3.76 -0.55 -19.22
N GLN A 34 -3.95 -0.16 -20.47
CA GLN A 34 -5.07 -0.60 -21.32
C GLN A 34 -5.11 -2.11 -21.45
N SER A 35 -3.95 -2.76 -21.64
CA SER A 35 -3.85 -4.21 -21.76
C SER A 35 -4.25 -4.99 -20.49
N LEU A 36 -4.25 -4.34 -19.33
CA LEU A 36 -4.54 -4.93 -18.02
C LEU A 36 -5.98 -4.67 -17.56
N LEU A 37 -6.70 -3.72 -18.17
CA LEU A 37 -8.08 -3.42 -17.82
C LEU A 37 -8.96 -4.68 -17.97
N GLY A 38 -9.80 -4.94 -16.97
CA GLY A 38 -10.71 -6.10 -16.94
C GLY A 38 -10.05 -7.45 -16.63
N LYS A 39 -8.72 -7.56 -16.62
CA LYS A 39 -7.99 -8.80 -16.30
C LYS A 39 -7.75 -8.95 -14.80
N VAL A 40 -8.83 -8.95 -14.02
CA VAL A 40 -8.82 -9.06 -12.56
C VAL A 40 -9.76 -10.17 -12.09
N GLY A 41 -9.54 -10.69 -10.88
CA GLY A 41 -10.36 -11.77 -10.34
C GLY A 41 -10.36 -12.99 -11.26
N GLU A 42 -11.54 -13.56 -11.51
CA GLU A 42 -11.73 -14.75 -12.35
C GLU A 42 -11.19 -14.64 -13.77
N GLN A 43 -11.09 -13.43 -14.32
CA GLN A 43 -10.59 -13.18 -15.67
C GLN A 43 -9.05 -13.23 -15.75
N ALA A 44 -8.35 -13.26 -14.62
CA ALA A 44 -6.90 -13.38 -14.60
C ALA A 44 -6.47 -14.85 -14.75
N ARG A 45 -5.56 -15.13 -15.69
CA ARG A 45 -5.03 -16.50 -15.93
C ARG A 45 -4.46 -17.18 -14.68
N ASN A 46 -3.94 -16.38 -13.74
CA ASN A 46 -3.34 -16.87 -12.49
C ASN A 46 -4.33 -16.86 -11.31
N TRP A 47 -5.63 -16.64 -11.55
CA TRP A 47 -6.65 -16.70 -10.51
C TRP A 47 -6.79 -18.11 -9.96
N GLN A 48 -6.89 -18.23 -8.64
CA GLN A 48 -6.98 -19.52 -7.96
C GLN A 48 -8.26 -19.62 -7.11
N GLY A 49 -9.38 -19.05 -7.57
CA GLY A 49 -10.67 -19.20 -6.90
C GLY A 49 -10.82 -18.40 -5.60
N GLY A 50 -10.14 -17.25 -5.48
CA GLY A 50 -10.41 -16.32 -4.36
C GLY A 50 -9.91 -16.79 -2.99
N LYS A 51 -8.77 -17.47 -2.94
CA LYS A 51 -8.13 -17.95 -1.69
C LYS A 51 -7.83 -16.87 -0.65
N THR A 52 -7.79 -15.60 -1.05
CA THR A 52 -7.46 -14.50 -0.15
C THR A 52 -8.62 -14.21 0.80
N ASP A 53 -8.34 -14.21 2.10
CA ASP A 53 -9.32 -13.89 3.14
C ASP A 53 -9.97 -12.51 2.89
N ILE A 54 -11.29 -12.44 3.07
CA ILE A 54 -12.06 -11.21 2.89
C ILE A 54 -11.55 -10.05 3.76
N GLN A 55 -11.04 -10.32 4.97
CA GLN A 55 -10.45 -9.33 5.85
C GLN A 55 -9.20 -8.72 5.23
N ILE A 56 -8.38 -9.52 4.54
CA ILE A 56 -7.20 -9.04 3.82
C ILE A 56 -7.65 -8.15 2.66
N ILE A 57 -8.59 -8.63 1.83
CA ILE A 57 -9.14 -7.86 0.71
C ILE A 57 -9.65 -6.49 1.18
N VAL A 58 -10.43 -6.47 2.26
CA VAL A 58 -10.98 -5.23 2.82
C VAL A 58 -9.87 -4.30 3.34
N ARG A 59 -8.83 -4.82 4.00
CA ARG A 59 -7.71 -4.00 4.49
C ARG A 59 -6.91 -3.33 3.37
N TYR A 60 -6.80 -3.98 2.21
CA TYR A 60 -6.12 -3.42 1.03
C TYR A 60 -7.06 -2.63 0.11
N SER A 61 -8.35 -2.54 0.43
CA SER A 61 -9.32 -1.80 -0.37
C SER A 61 -9.06 -0.29 -0.38
N THR A 62 -9.48 0.36 -1.46
CA THR A 62 -9.51 1.83 -1.58
C THR A 62 -10.37 2.47 -0.50
N ARG A 63 -11.46 1.81 -0.10
CA ARG A 63 -12.34 2.26 1.00
C ARG A 63 -11.62 2.33 2.34
N MET A 64 -10.78 1.33 2.64
CA MET A 64 -9.95 1.35 3.86
C MET A 64 -8.90 2.46 3.82
N LYS A 65 -8.32 2.75 2.64
CA LYS A 65 -7.44 3.91 2.48
C LYS A 65 -8.19 5.22 2.76
N ALA A 66 -9.33 5.43 2.11
CA ALA A 66 -10.14 6.64 2.30
C ALA A 66 -10.59 6.81 3.76
N TRP A 67 -10.96 5.74 4.45
CA TRP A 67 -11.27 5.78 5.88
C TRP A 67 -10.06 6.24 6.71
N ARG A 68 -8.85 5.70 6.46
CA ARG A 68 -7.64 6.15 7.18
C ARG A 68 -7.37 7.63 6.96
N ASP A 69 -7.50 8.09 5.72
CA ASP A 69 -7.26 9.49 5.35
C ASP A 69 -8.23 10.40 6.11
N LYS A 70 -9.53 10.06 6.15
CA LYS A 70 -10.54 10.80 6.92
C LYS A 70 -10.28 10.84 8.43
N VAL A 71 -9.83 9.74 9.02
CA VAL A 71 -9.46 9.69 10.45
C VAL A 71 -8.28 10.61 10.74
N PHE A 72 -7.26 10.61 9.87
CA PHE A 72 -6.11 11.51 10.02
C PHE A 72 -6.48 12.97 9.83
N GLU A 73 -7.33 13.28 8.86
CA GLU A 73 -7.83 14.64 8.61
C GLU A 73 -8.62 15.18 9.81
N ARG A 74 -9.56 14.39 10.36
CA ARG A 74 -10.32 14.75 11.57
C ARG A 74 -9.38 15.09 12.73
N ASP A 75 -8.35 14.26 12.91
CA ASP A 75 -7.40 14.37 14.01
C ASP A 75 -6.26 15.37 13.73
N ASN A 76 -6.34 16.15 12.65
CA ASN A 76 -5.32 17.12 12.21
C ASN A 76 -3.91 16.53 12.07
N TYR A 77 -3.81 15.23 11.74
CA TYR A 77 -2.56 14.47 11.69
C TYR A 77 -1.78 14.49 13.02
N ILE A 78 -2.50 14.54 14.15
CA ILE A 78 -1.95 14.55 15.49
C ILE A 78 -2.26 13.22 16.19
N CYS A 79 -1.26 12.65 16.85
CA CYS A 79 -1.48 11.51 17.73
C CYS A 79 -2.40 11.91 18.90
N GLN A 80 -3.59 11.33 18.97
CA GLN A 80 -4.59 11.65 19.99
C GLN A 80 -4.21 11.20 21.41
N ARG A 81 -3.13 10.41 21.55
CA ARG A 81 -2.64 9.94 22.85
C ARG A 81 -1.50 10.78 23.43
N CYS A 82 -0.67 11.38 22.59
CA CYS A 82 0.54 12.08 23.07
C CYS A 82 0.79 13.44 22.38
N GLY A 83 -0.12 13.89 21.51
CA GLY A 83 0.01 15.16 20.79
C GLY A 83 1.10 15.19 19.73
N ALA A 84 1.79 14.07 19.45
CA ALA A 84 2.87 14.05 18.48
C ALA A 84 2.36 14.33 17.05
N LYS A 85 2.97 15.31 16.39
CA LYS A 85 2.65 15.78 15.03
C LYS A 85 3.93 15.90 14.19
N CYS A 86 3.85 15.56 12.91
CA CYS A 86 4.94 15.84 11.97
C CYS A 86 5.19 17.34 11.86
N GLY A 87 6.46 17.76 11.87
CA GLY A 87 6.85 19.18 11.78
C GLY A 87 8.29 19.40 12.24
N ASN A 88 8.87 20.55 11.91
CA ASN A 88 10.22 20.98 12.34
C ASN A 88 11.31 19.91 12.10
N GLY A 89 11.32 19.27 10.92
CA GLY A 89 12.27 18.21 10.58
C GLY A 89 11.98 16.84 11.21
N LYS A 90 10.95 16.73 12.08
CA LYS A 90 10.54 15.49 12.73
C LYS A 90 9.46 14.79 11.92
N THR A 91 9.82 13.63 11.38
CA THR A 91 8.87 12.72 10.72
C THR A 91 8.33 11.71 11.72
N ILE A 92 7.00 11.64 11.87
CA ILE A 92 6.33 10.65 12.74
C ILE A 92 5.47 9.73 11.89
N LYS A 93 5.61 8.42 12.14
CA LYS A 93 4.74 7.42 11.53
C LYS A 93 3.44 7.31 12.31
N LEU A 94 2.34 7.75 11.70
CA LEU A 94 0.98 7.63 12.23
C LEU A 94 0.31 6.33 11.75
N HIS A 95 -0.61 5.83 12.55
CA HIS A 95 -1.44 4.66 12.30
C HIS A 95 -2.87 4.99 12.71
N ALA A 96 -3.85 4.59 11.89
CA ALA A 96 -5.25 4.64 12.26
C ALA A 96 -5.59 3.35 13.01
N HIS A 97 -5.92 3.48 14.29
CA HIS A 97 -6.31 2.38 15.16
C HIS A 97 -7.83 2.24 15.20
N HIS A 98 -8.34 1.02 15.07
CA HIS A 98 -9.76 0.74 15.30
C HIS A 98 -10.01 0.61 16.81
N ILE A 99 -10.95 1.40 17.36
CA ILE A 99 -11.31 1.37 18.79
C ILE A 99 -12.03 0.05 19.13
N LYS A 100 -13.06 -0.29 18.36
CA LYS A 100 -13.70 -1.61 18.35
C LYS A 100 -13.04 -2.48 17.29
N SER A 101 -12.89 -3.77 17.59
CA SER A 101 -12.07 -4.65 16.78
C SER A 101 -12.60 -4.80 15.35
N PHE A 102 -11.68 -4.69 14.38
CA PHE A 102 -11.99 -4.82 12.95
C PHE A 102 -12.63 -6.18 12.57
N ALA A 103 -12.27 -7.24 13.30
CA ALA A 103 -12.75 -8.60 13.06
C ALA A 103 -14.15 -8.84 13.64
N GLN A 104 -14.44 -8.34 14.85
CA GLN A 104 -15.70 -8.62 15.54
C GLN A 104 -16.83 -7.66 15.16
N TYR A 105 -16.51 -6.45 14.65
CA TYR A 105 -17.51 -5.42 14.30
C TYR A 105 -17.36 -4.99 12.83
N PRO A 106 -17.78 -5.82 11.85
CA PRO A 106 -17.69 -5.52 10.43
C PRO A 106 -18.39 -4.21 10.01
N GLU A 107 -19.50 -3.89 10.66
CA GLU A 107 -20.33 -2.70 10.45
C GLU A 107 -19.61 -1.41 10.82
N LEU A 108 -18.65 -1.46 11.76
CA LEU A 108 -17.90 -0.30 12.25
C LEU A 108 -16.53 -0.13 11.60
N ARG A 109 -16.17 -0.95 10.61
CA ARG A 109 -14.83 -0.93 9.97
C ARG A 109 -14.48 0.41 9.33
N PHE A 110 -15.50 1.11 8.85
CA PHE A 110 -15.38 2.37 8.10
C PHE A 110 -16.06 3.54 8.79
N ASP A 111 -16.53 3.32 10.02
CA ASP A 111 -17.00 4.40 10.88
C ASP A 111 -15.78 5.23 11.30
N ILE A 112 -15.83 6.54 11.05
CA ILE A 112 -14.75 7.47 11.35
C ILE A 112 -14.58 7.56 12.88
N ASP A 113 -15.67 7.49 13.63
CA ASP A 113 -15.65 7.59 15.10
C ASP A 113 -15.10 6.32 15.75
N ASN A 114 -15.10 5.21 15.02
CA ASN A 114 -14.39 3.99 15.41
C ASN A 114 -12.87 4.03 15.09
N GLY A 115 -12.37 5.13 14.53
CA GLY A 115 -10.97 5.35 14.22
C GLY A 115 -10.27 6.29 15.19
N LEU A 116 -9.00 6.03 15.49
CA LEU A 116 -8.15 6.85 16.34
C LEU A 116 -6.75 7.01 15.75
N THR A 117 -6.27 8.24 15.57
CA THR A 117 -4.91 8.50 15.10
C THR A 117 -3.88 8.31 16.20
N LEU A 118 -2.97 7.35 16.03
CA LEU A 118 -1.89 7.07 16.97
C LEU A 118 -0.52 7.07 16.29
N CYS A 119 0.49 7.64 16.94
CA CYS A 119 1.88 7.47 16.50
C CYS A 119 2.34 6.02 16.75
N HIS A 120 3.35 5.57 16.00
CA HIS A 120 3.84 4.19 16.08
C HIS A 120 4.14 3.69 17.52
N PRO A 121 4.81 4.46 18.41
CA PRO A 121 4.99 4.07 19.81
C PRO A 121 3.67 3.87 20.57
N CYS A 122 2.71 4.80 20.41
CA CYS A 122 1.40 4.72 21.07
C CYS A 122 0.58 3.56 20.53
N HIS A 123 0.60 3.33 19.22
CA HIS A 123 -0.11 2.25 18.56
C HIS A 123 0.39 0.87 19.02
N ARG A 124 1.72 0.67 19.13
CA ARG A 124 2.30 -0.58 19.67
C ARG A 124 1.88 -0.86 21.11
N LYS A 125 1.75 0.18 21.95
CA LYS A 125 1.29 0.05 23.33
C LYS A 125 -0.17 -0.38 23.42
N THR A 126 -1.01 0.02 22.45
CA THR A 126 -2.42 -0.35 22.41
C THR A 126 -2.63 -1.78 21.91
N ILE A 127 -1.82 -2.26 20.97
CA ILE A 127 -1.92 -3.63 20.42
C ILE A 127 -1.49 -4.71 21.42
N LYS A 128 -0.51 -4.45 22.29
CA LYS A 128 0.11 -5.46 23.17
C LYS A 128 -0.70 -5.85 24.42
N GLY A 129 -1.97 -5.48 24.50
CA GLY A 129 -2.85 -5.88 25.60
C GLY A 129 -2.74 -4.99 26.84
N LYS A 130 -3.90 -4.76 27.46
CA LYS A 130 -4.12 -4.03 28.71
C LYS A 130 -3.80 -2.54 28.68
N ARG A 131 -4.67 -1.76 28.05
CA ARG A 131 -5.22 -0.50 28.57
C ARG A 131 -6.38 -0.14 27.65
N ARG A 132 -7.62 -0.32 28.15
CA ARG A 132 -8.80 0.34 27.57
C ARG A 132 -8.43 1.82 27.40
N ILE A 133 -8.68 2.37 26.22
CA ILE A 133 -8.61 3.82 26.03
C ILE A 133 -9.86 4.33 26.77
N THR A 134 -9.75 4.58 28.07
CA THR A 134 -10.78 5.30 28.81
C THR A 134 -10.61 6.75 28.40
N CYS A 135 -11.47 7.22 27.50
CA CYS A 135 -11.72 8.65 27.36
C CYS A 135 -12.45 9.07 28.63
N GLU A 136 -11.73 9.59 29.61
CA GLU A 136 -12.36 10.52 30.56
C GLU A 136 -12.45 11.85 29.81
N ILE A 137 -13.69 12.27 29.56
CA ILE A 137 -14.07 13.56 28.99
C ILE A 137 -13.94 14.61 30.08
#